data_AF-A0A969SUT0-F1
#
_entry.id   AF-A0A969SUT0-F1
#
_cell.length_a   1.000
_cell.length_b   1.000
_cell.length_c   1.000
_cell.angle_alpha   90.00
_cell.angle_beta   90.00
_cell.angle_gamma   90.00
#
_symmetry.space_group_name_H-M   'P 1'
#
loop_
_entity.id
_entity.type
_entity.pdbx_description
1 polymer ?
#
loop_
_entity_poly.entity_id
_entity_poly.type
_entity_poly.pdbx_seq_one_letter_code
_entity_poly.pdbx_strand_id
1 'polypeptide(L)'
;MSFGKKRKVTNLKHLEGTYELLRYAAAGSIPGIGSKLLTYFIKHYSPREIISYCDLRWGTGNFYTKLNFTLNKITEPNYWYIKNCEKREHRYKYAKHTLVNQGYDKLKTEWQIMQELGYDRIWDCGSLKFKYTQ
;
A
#
# COMPACT_ATOMS: atom_id res chain seq x y z
N MET A 1 16.14 -2.77 3.02
CA MET A 1 15.27 -2.17 1.98
C MET A 1 14.94 -3.27 0.98
N SER A 2 13.67 -3.51 0.67
CA SER A 2 13.24 -4.61 -0.21
C SER A 2 12.42 -4.10 -1.38
N PHE A 3 12.74 -4.58 -2.57
CA PHE A 3 12.05 -4.23 -3.82
C PHE A 3 11.33 -5.45 -4.38
N GLY A 4 10.21 -5.22 -5.05
CA GLY A 4 9.46 -6.29 -5.69
C GLY A 4 8.66 -5.82 -6.89
N LYS A 5 7.98 -6.77 -7.52
CA LYS A 5 7.01 -6.47 -8.57
C LYS A 5 5.85 -5.65 -7.99
N LYS A 6 5.21 -4.83 -8.83
CA LYS A 6 3.99 -4.10 -8.46
C LYS A 6 2.95 -5.07 -7.89
N ARG A 7 2.29 -4.69 -6.78
CA ARG A 7 1.25 -5.52 -6.14
C ARG A 7 0.13 -5.87 -7.12
N LYS A 8 -0.23 -7.16 -7.21
CA LYS A 8 -1.33 -7.67 -8.06
C LYS A 8 -2.64 -6.89 -7.90
N VAL A 9 -2.92 -6.48 -6.66
CA VAL A 9 -4.07 -5.64 -6.26
C VAL A 9 -4.22 -4.37 -7.09
N THR A 10 -3.12 -3.80 -7.57
CA THR A 10 -3.18 -2.54 -8.34
C THR A 10 -3.69 -2.74 -9.77
N ASN A 11 -3.95 -3.98 -10.21
CA ASN A 11 -4.32 -4.35 -11.59
C ASN A 11 -3.42 -3.77 -12.68
N LEU A 12 -2.22 -3.31 -12.31
CA LEU A 12 -1.23 -2.79 -13.24
C LEU A 12 -0.40 -3.97 -13.74
N LYS A 13 -0.31 -4.11 -15.07
CA LYS A 13 0.64 -5.05 -15.68
C LYS A 13 2.06 -4.69 -15.22
N HIS A 14 2.83 -5.70 -14.83
CA HIS A 14 4.23 -5.52 -14.53
C HIS A 14 4.95 -5.11 -15.81
N LEU A 15 5.47 -3.88 -15.83
CA LEU A 15 6.33 -3.40 -16.89
C LEU A 15 7.77 -3.74 -16.52
N GLU A 16 8.52 -4.25 -17.49
CA GLU A 16 9.94 -4.52 -17.32
C GLU A 16 10.68 -3.25 -16.87
N GLY A 17 11.64 -3.44 -15.94
CA GLY A 17 12.37 -2.33 -15.33
C GLY A 17 11.55 -1.49 -14.33
N THR A 18 10.31 -1.87 -13.98
CA THR A 18 9.52 -1.15 -12.97
C THR A 18 9.43 -1.93 -11.66
N TYR A 19 9.72 -1.25 -10.55
CA TYR A 19 9.78 -1.87 -9.23
C TYR A 19 8.95 -1.10 -8.21
N GLU A 20 8.50 -1.80 -7.18
CA GLU A 20 7.90 -1.22 -5.98
C GLU A 20 8.88 -1.39 -4.81
N LEU A 21 9.19 -0.29 -4.13
CA LEU A 21 9.87 -0.34 -2.83
C LEU A 21 8.84 -0.79 -1.79
N LEU A 22 8.89 -2.07 -1.42
CA LEU A 22 7.90 -2.71 -0.55
C LEU A 22 8.12 -2.38 0.94
N ARG A 23 9.39 -2.26 1.36
CA ARG A 23 9.73 -2.01 2.75
C ARG A 23 11.11 -1.40 2.89
N TYR A 24 11.21 -0.44 3.80
CA TYR A 24 12.45 -0.01 4.41
C TYR A 24 12.31 -0.13 5.92
N ALA A 25 13.31 -0.73 6.56
CA ALA A 25 13.38 -0.90 8.01
C ALA A 25 14.86 -0.92 8.41
N ALA A 26 15.16 -0.33 9.56
CA ALA A 26 16.47 -0.30 10.19
C ALA A 26 16.27 -0.40 11.71
N ALA A 27 17.25 -0.96 12.43
CA ALA A 27 17.18 -1.09 13.89
C ALA A 27 17.19 0.26 14.63
N GLY A 28 17.62 1.33 13.96
CA GLY A 28 17.63 2.68 14.48
C GLY A 28 17.89 3.71 13.38
N SER A 29 18.13 4.96 13.79
CA SER A 29 18.52 6.01 12.86
C SER A 29 19.99 5.84 12.46
N ILE A 30 20.23 5.42 11.22
CA ILE A 30 21.57 5.31 10.65
C ILE A 30 21.63 6.28 9.46
N PRO A 31 22.22 7.48 9.62
CA PRO A 31 22.26 8.47 8.56
C PRO A 31 22.83 7.93 7.25
N GLY A 32 22.17 8.22 6.13
CA GLY A 32 22.63 7.84 4.79
C GLY A 32 22.40 6.37 4.38
N ILE A 33 21.99 5.47 5.28
CA ILE A 33 21.82 4.05 4.93
C ILE A 33 20.74 3.84 3.85
N GLY A 34 19.65 4.61 3.91
CA GLY A 34 18.59 4.55 2.90
C GLY A 34 19.09 4.88 1.51
N SER A 35 19.89 5.96 1.39
CA SER A 35 20.50 6.39 0.13
C SER A 35 21.47 5.34 -0.39
N LYS A 36 22.35 4.80 0.46
CA LYS A 36 23.32 3.78 0.07
C LYS A 36 22.64 2.51 -0.47
N LEU A 37 21.58 2.04 0.19
CA LEU A 37 20.82 0.87 -0.24
C LEU A 37 20.08 1.11 -1.56
N LEU A 38 19.49 2.30 -1.73
CA LEU A 38 18.81 2.66 -2.96
C LEU A 38 19.79 2.79 -4.13
N THR A 39 20.92 3.48 -3.94
CA THR A 39 21.98 3.63 -4.96
C THR A 39 22.54 2.27 -5.38
N TYR A 40 22.77 1.37 -4.42
CA TYR A 40 23.17 0.00 -4.73
C TYR A 40 22.13 -0.68 -5.63
N PHE A 41 20.85 -0.65 -5.26
CA PHE A 41 19.79 -1.24 -6.08
C PHE A 41 19.74 -0.65 -7.49
N ILE A 42 19.83 0.67 -7.63
CA ILE A 42 19.79 1.35 -8.93
C ILE A 42 20.97 0.91 -9.80
N LYS A 43 22.19 0.85 -9.24
CA LYS A 43 23.40 0.45 -9.98
C LYS A 43 23.33 -1.00 -10.48
N HIS A 44 22.75 -1.90 -9.70
CA HIS A 44 22.74 -3.33 -10.00
C HIS A 44 21.58 -3.79 -10.88
N TYR A 45 20.42 -3.10 -10.82
CA TYR A 45 19.22 -3.51 -11.54
C TYR A 45 18.75 -2.50 -12.59
N SER A 46 19.39 -1.32 -12.67
CA SER A 46 19.09 -0.25 -13.63
C SER A 46 17.57 -0.01 -13.83
N PRO A 47 16.80 0.20 -12.74
CA PRO A 47 15.37 0.32 -12.81
C PRO A 47 14.97 1.58 -13.59
N ARG A 48 13.98 1.44 -14.48
CA ARG A 48 13.35 2.57 -15.19
C ARG A 48 12.50 3.41 -14.24
N GLU A 49 11.79 2.75 -13.33
CA GLU A 49 10.87 3.39 -12.38
C GLU A 49 10.86 2.63 -11.06
N ILE A 50 10.87 3.37 -9.94
CA ILE A 50 10.57 2.82 -8.62
C ILE A 50 9.38 3.59 -8.06
N ILE A 51 8.34 2.87 -7.62
CA ILE A 51 7.22 3.45 -6.89
C ILE A 51 7.28 3.06 -5.42
N SER A 52 6.79 3.93 -4.55
CA SER A 52 6.57 3.60 -3.14
C SER A 52 5.35 4.33 -2.60
N TYR A 53 4.88 3.90 -1.44
CA TYR A 53 3.74 4.48 -0.75
C TYR A 53 4.15 4.88 0.67
N CYS A 54 3.82 6.10 1.08
CA CYS A 54 3.92 6.57 2.44
C CYS A 54 2.52 6.65 3.03
N ASP A 55 2.23 5.84 4.04
CA ASP A 55 0.97 5.91 4.76
C ASP A 55 0.89 7.23 5.53
N LEU A 56 -0.20 7.98 5.30
CA LEU A 56 -0.37 9.33 5.86
C LEU A 56 -0.59 9.32 7.38
N ARG A 57 -0.91 8.17 7.98
CA ARG A 57 -1.01 8.03 9.45
C ARG A 57 0.35 8.01 10.12
N TRP A 58 1.39 7.59 9.40
CA TRP A 58 2.70 7.28 9.98
C TRP A 58 3.83 8.18 9.48
N GLY A 59 3.64 8.88 8.35
CA GLY A 59 4.73 9.63 7.76
C GLY A 59 4.30 10.78 6.88
N THR A 60 5.19 11.77 6.80
CA THR A 60 5.04 13.00 6.01
C THR A 60 5.61 12.87 4.59
N GLY A 61 6.28 11.75 4.28
CA GLY A 61 6.96 11.56 2.99
C GLY A 61 8.41 12.08 2.93
N ASN A 62 8.91 12.73 3.98
CA ASN A 62 10.27 13.31 4.04
C ASN A 62 11.40 12.29 3.73
N PHE A 63 11.19 11.02 4.06
CA PHE A 63 12.14 9.96 3.71
C PHE A 63 12.33 9.83 2.20
N TYR A 64 11.22 9.88 1.44
CA TYR A 64 11.23 9.71 -0.01
C TYR A 64 11.79 10.93 -0.72
N THR A 65 11.45 12.14 -0.27
CA THR A 65 11.98 13.38 -0.85
C THR A 65 13.50 13.47 -0.71
N LYS A 66 14.06 13.08 0.44
CA LYS A 66 15.52 12.98 0.66
C LYS A 66 16.22 11.94 -0.22
N LEU A 67 15.47 10.99 -0.77
CA LEU A 67 15.96 9.97 -1.69
C LEU A 67 15.69 10.33 -3.17
N ASN A 68 15.38 11.59 -3.45
CA ASN A 68 15.07 12.10 -4.79
C ASN A 68 13.83 11.46 -5.43
N PHE A 69 12.90 10.94 -4.62
CA PHE A 69 11.57 10.60 -5.14
C PHE A 69 10.73 11.87 -5.25
N THR A 70 9.90 11.92 -6.29
CA THR A 70 8.89 12.95 -6.49
C THR A 70 7.53 12.44 -6.01
N LEU A 71 6.75 13.34 -5.40
CA LEU A 71 5.36 13.05 -5.06
C LEU A 71 4.56 12.92 -6.38
N ASN A 72 3.92 11.78 -6.58
CA ASN A 72 3.13 11.51 -7.78
C ASN A 72 1.65 11.83 -7.55
N LYS A 73 1.07 11.31 -6.46
CA LYS A 73 -0.31 11.60 -6.08
C LYS A 73 -0.58 11.28 -4.62
N ILE A 74 -1.68 11.82 -4.10
CA ILE A 74 -2.29 11.39 -2.85
C ILE A 74 -3.37 10.36 -3.21
N THR A 75 -3.45 9.25 -2.48
CA THR A 75 -4.51 8.26 -2.66
C THR A 75 -5.68 8.56 -1.75
N GLU A 76 -6.88 8.21 -2.22
CA GLU A 76 -8.06 8.20 -1.37
C GLU A 76 -7.86 7.33 -0.11
N PRO A 77 -8.55 7.67 0.99
CA PRO A 77 -8.73 6.80 2.15
C PRO A 77 -9.09 5.37 1.77
N ASN A 78 -8.44 4.42 2.42
CA ASN A 78 -8.81 3.01 2.41
C ASN A 78 -9.62 2.68 3.67
N TYR A 79 -10.30 1.54 3.67
CA TYR A 79 -11.14 1.12 4.78
C TYR A 79 -10.79 -0.28 5.27
N TRP A 80 -11.09 -0.49 6.55
CA TRP A 80 -10.97 -1.76 7.27
C TRP A 80 -12.29 -2.04 7.96
N TYR A 81 -12.58 -3.32 8.20
CA TYR A 81 -13.75 -3.73 8.97
C TYR A 81 -13.39 -3.91 10.44
N ILE A 82 -14.31 -3.57 11.32
CA ILE A 82 -14.22 -3.81 12.75
C ILE A 82 -15.56 -4.30 13.27
N LYS A 83 -15.53 -5.22 14.24
CA LYS A 83 -16.70 -5.68 14.98
C LYS A 83 -16.43 -5.51 16.46
N ASN A 84 -17.40 -4.94 17.19
CA ASN A 84 -17.32 -4.69 18.63
C ASN A 84 -16.05 -3.92 19.08
N CYS A 85 -15.43 -3.13 18.20
CA CYS A 85 -14.19 -2.40 18.48
C CYS A 85 -12.98 -3.28 18.89
N GLU A 86 -13.01 -4.60 18.65
CA GLU A 86 -11.96 -5.51 19.14
C GLU A 86 -10.79 -5.64 18.16
N LYS A 87 -11.10 -5.94 16.88
CA LYS A 87 -10.09 -6.32 15.88
C LYS A 87 -10.36 -5.68 14.53
N ARG A 88 -9.30 -5.12 13.96
CA ARG A 88 -9.29 -4.62 12.57
C ARG A 88 -9.04 -5.77 11.61
N GLU A 89 -9.90 -5.86 10.60
CA GLU A 89 -9.83 -6.89 9.57
C GLU A 89 -9.74 -6.27 8.18
N HIS A 90 -8.90 -6.88 7.34
CA HIS A 90 -8.64 -6.38 6.00
C HIS A 90 -9.87 -6.58 5.10
N ARG A 91 -10.30 -5.53 4.39
CA ARG A 91 -11.45 -5.52 3.46
C ARG A 91 -11.49 -6.69 2.48
N TYR A 92 -10.34 -7.22 2.06
CA TYR A 92 -10.27 -8.36 1.13
C TYR A 92 -10.89 -9.65 1.64
N LYS A 93 -10.94 -9.87 2.97
CA LYS A 93 -11.65 -11.03 3.53
C LYS A 93 -13.14 -10.99 3.19
N TYR A 94 -13.66 -9.79 2.95
CA TYR A 94 -15.07 -9.49 2.79
C TYR A 94 -15.41 -8.99 1.39
N ALA A 95 -14.55 -9.24 0.40
CA ALA A 95 -14.84 -8.85 -0.97
C ALA A 95 -16.20 -9.44 -1.40
N LYS A 96 -17.04 -8.66 -2.11
CA LYS A 96 -18.40 -9.10 -2.51
C LYS A 96 -18.45 -10.51 -3.08
N HIS A 97 -17.53 -10.88 -3.98
CA HIS A 97 -17.48 -12.23 -4.55
C HIS A 97 -17.22 -13.32 -3.49
N THR A 98 -16.39 -13.04 -2.50
CA THR A 98 -16.11 -13.94 -1.38
C THR A 98 -17.35 -14.13 -0.50
N LEU A 99 -18.07 -13.04 -0.21
CA LEU A 99 -19.33 -13.09 0.54
C LEU A 99 -20.42 -13.85 -0.21
N VAL A 100 -20.59 -13.59 -1.51
CA VAL A 100 -21.57 -14.31 -2.34
C VAL A 100 -21.26 -15.81 -2.37
N ASN A 101 -19.98 -16.19 -2.47
CA ASN A 101 -19.57 -17.61 -2.41
C ASN A 101 -19.82 -18.26 -1.04
N GLN A 102 -19.94 -17.47 0.03
CA GLN A 102 -20.33 -17.94 1.36
C GLN A 102 -21.85 -18.05 1.55
N GLY A 103 -22.65 -17.72 0.52
CA GLY A 103 -24.10 -17.81 0.53
C GLY A 103 -24.84 -16.52 0.85
N TYR A 104 -24.14 -15.37 0.93
CA TYR A 104 -24.79 -14.08 1.12
C TYR A 104 -25.47 -13.55 -0.15
N ASP A 105 -26.48 -12.70 0.03
CA ASP A 105 -27.31 -12.17 -1.05
C ASP A 105 -26.48 -11.37 -2.07
N LYS A 106 -26.48 -11.85 -3.33
CA LYS A 106 -25.80 -11.22 -4.47
C LYS A 106 -26.33 -9.82 -4.82
N LEU A 107 -27.58 -9.52 -4.47
CA LEU A 107 -28.20 -8.22 -4.75
C LEU A 107 -27.69 -7.15 -3.78
N LYS A 108 -27.24 -7.54 -2.59
CA LYS A 108 -26.66 -6.61 -1.62
C LYS A 108 -25.24 -6.23 -1.98
N THR A 109 -24.85 -5.04 -1.57
CA THR A 109 -23.45 -4.59 -1.62
C THR A 109 -22.65 -5.27 -0.52
N GLU A 110 -21.32 -5.32 -0.69
CA GLU A 110 -20.40 -5.75 0.37
C GLU A 110 -20.71 -5.03 1.69
N TRP A 111 -20.91 -3.71 1.62
CA TRP A 111 -21.16 -2.90 2.81
C TRP A 111 -22.46 -3.27 3.53
N GLN A 112 -23.56 -3.44 2.79
CA GLN A 112 -24.85 -3.85 3.36
C GLN A 112 -24.75 -5.21 4.06
N ILE A 113 -24.11 -6.19 3.44
CA ILE A 113 -23.90 -7.51 4.06
C ILE A 113 -23.09 -7.38 5.35
N MET A 114 -22.03 -6.57 5.33
CA MET A 114 -21.18 -6.39 6.51
C MET A 114 -21.89 -5.68 7.67
N GLN A 115 -22.76 -4.71 7.37
CA GLN A 115 -23.60 -4.07 8.40
C GLN A 115 -24.56 -5.08 9.05
N GLU A 116 -25.19 -5.95 8.26
CA GLU A 116 -26.06 -7.02 8.76
C GLU A 116 -25.31 -8.03 9.64
N LEU A 117 -24.03 -8.24 9.38
CA LEU A 117 -23.14 -9.07 10.20
C LEU A 117 -22.62 -8.35 11.46
N GLY A 118 -23.01 -7.10 11.68
CA GLY A 118 -22.62 -6.28 12.82
C GLY A 118 -21.21 -5.70 12.72
N TYR A 119 -20.66 -5.56 11.51
CA TYR A 119 -19.40 -4.88 11.26
C TYR A 119 -19.62 -3.41 10.88
N ASP A 120 -18.66 -2.58 11.27
CA ASP A 120 -18.54 -1.21 10.81
C ASP A 120 -17.23 -0.99 10.01
N ARG A 121 -17.16 0.11 9.26
CA ARG A 121 -15.97 0.54 8.53
C ARG A 121 -15.23 1.63 9.30
N ILE A 122 -13.94 1.41 9.47
CA ILE A 122 -13.00 2.45 9.86
C ILE A 122 -12.15 2.84 8.66
N TRP A 123 -11.94 4.14 8.50
CA TRP A 123 -11.21 4.71 7.38
C TRP A 123 -9.80 5.11 7.80
N ASP A 124 -8.84 4.94 6.90
CA ASP A 124 -7.50 5.52 7.07
C ASP A 124 -7.38 6.87 6.37
N CYS A 125 -6.20 7.47 6.45
CA CYS A 125 -5.94 8.78 5.86
C CYS A 125 -5.44 8.70 4.40
N GLY A 126 -5.46 7.51 3.78
CA GLY A 126 -4.85 7.29 2.48
C GLY A 126 -3.31 7.22 2.54
N SER A 127 -2.66 7.50 1.42
CA SER A 127 -1.21 7.41 1.29
C SER A 127 -0.66 8.39 0.26
N LEU A 128 0.54 8.90 0.50
CA LEU A 128 1.34 9.59 -0.52
C LEU A 128 2.00 8.55 -1.42
N LYS A 129 1.70 8.60 -2.72
CA LYS A 129 2.39 7.78 -3.72
C LYS A 129 3.60 8.55 -4.24
N PHE A 130 4.78 7.97 -4.07
CA PHE A 130 6.05 8.51 -4.55
C PHE A 130 6.54 7.74 -5.77
N LYS A 131 7.29 8.44 -6.63
CA LYS A 131 7.93 7.88 -7.82
C LYS A 131 9.38 8.36 -7.92
N TYR A 132 10.27 7.45 -8.25
CA TYR A 132 11.64 7.73 -8.65
C TYR A 132 11.81 7.29 -10.10
N THR A 133 12.42 8.16 -10.89
CA THR A 133 12.81 7.93 -12.29
C THR A 133 14.27 8.34 -12.43
N GLN A 134 15.04 7.57 -13.19
CA GLN A 134 16.36 8.01 -13.64
C GLN A 134 16.23 9.21 -14.58
#